data_AF-A0A2N2DXP8-F1
#
_entry.id   AF-A0A2N2DXP8-F1
#
_cell.length_a   1.000
_cell.length_b   1.000
_cell.length_c   1.000
_cell.angle_alpha   90.00
_cell.angle_beta   90.00
_cell.angle_gamma   90.00
#
_symmetry.space_group_name_H-M   'P 1'
#
loop_
_entity.id
_entity.type
_entity.pdbx_description
1 polymer ?
#
loop_
_entity_poly.entity_id
_entity_poly.type
_entity_poly.pdbx_seq_one_letter_code
_entity_poly.pdbx_strand_id
1 'polypeptide(L)'
;VYPTEGAVWLPAASAIVAGAKNLDNAKLFLDFLISVEGQTIVASLTNRPVNTSIANTNPNMKPFSQINLVFEDIPYVASKKVDYQKKFADLWAEVNK
;
A
#
# COMPACT_ATOMS: atom_id res chain seq x y z
N VAL A 1 -6.95 15.21 -2.96
CA VAL A 1 -6.13 16.32 -2.42
C VAL A 1 -5.01 15.69 -1.59
N TYR A 2 -3.77 16.20 -1.66
CA TYR A 2 -2.61 15.68 -0.91
C TYR A 2 -2.15 16.70 0.14
N PRO A 3 -1.75 16.29 1.36
CA PRO A 3 -1.23 17.21 2.38
C PRO A 3 0.05 17.90 1.92
N THR A 4 0.25 19.15 2.36
CA THR A 4 1.43 19.96 2.02
C THR A 4 2.69 19.46 2.71
N GLU A 5 2.54 18.94 3.93
CA GLU A 5 3.58 18.42 4.81
C GLU A 5 4.17 17.10 4.28
N GLY A 6 3.41 16.40 3.43
CA GLY A 6 3.82 15.15 2.82
C GLY A 6 2.68 14.13 2.76
N ALA A 7 2.76 13.23 1.79
CA ALA A 7 1.89 12.08 1.66
C ALA A 7 2.72 10.80 1.65
N VAL A 8 2.36 9.86 2.53
CA VAL A 8 3.04 8.57 2.60
C VAL A 8 2.68 7.74 1.37
N TRP A 9 3.69 7.08 0.80
CA TRP A 9 3.50 6.04 -0.19
C TRP A 9 4.08 4.71 0.33
N LEU A 10 3.25 3.67 0.28
CA LEU A 10 3.62 2.32 0.66
C LEU A 10 3.09 1.31 -0.37
N PRO A 11 3.88 0.30 -0.77
CA PRO A 11 3.38 -0.77 -1.62
C PRO A 11 2.41 -1.66 -0.84
N ALA A 12 1.26 -1.97 -1.43
CA ALA A 12 0.36 -2.96 -0.87
C ALA A 12 0.97 -4.36 -1.00
N ALA A 13 1.10 -5.07 0.13
CA ALA A 13 1.60 -6.44 0.13
C ALA A 13 0.46 -7.44 -0.14
N SER A 14 0.77 -8.49 -0.89
CA SER A 14 -0.09 -9.66 -1.09
C SER A 14 0.68 -10.93 -0.74
N ALA A 15 0.04 -11.88 -0.07
CA ALA A 15 0.67 -13.12 0.36
C ALA A 15 -0.32 -14.29 0.31
N ILE A 16 0.21 -15.50 0.13
CA ILE A 16 -0.58 -16.74 0.19
C ILE A 16 -0.64 -17.18 1.65
N VAL A 17 -1.85 -17.46 2.14
CA VAL A 17 -2.07 -18.00 3.49
C VAL A 17 -1.50 -19.43 3.57
N ALA A 18 -0.76 -19.73 4.63
CA ALA A 18 -0.24 -21.07 4.87
C ALA A 18 -1.37 -22.11 4.92
N GLY A 19 -1.22 -23.21 4.17
CA GLY A 19 -2.26 -24.25 4.06
C GLY A 19 -3.45 -23.86 3.19
N ALA A 20 -3.32 -22.86 2.30
CA ALA A 20 -4.37 -22.49 1.35
C ALA A 20 -4.84 -23.71 0.54
N LYS A 21 -6.16 -23.95 0.53
CA LYS A 21 -6.80 -25.09 -0.15
C LYS A 21 -6.49 -25.14 -1.66
N ASN A 22 -6.31 -23.97 -2.27
CA ASN A 22 -6.08 -23.83 -3.71
C ASN A 22 -4.70 -23.17 -3.95
N LEU A 23 -3.62 -23.83 -3.51
CA LEU A 23 -2.28 -23.26 -3.56
C LEU A 23 -1.84 -22.87 -4.98
N ASP A 24 -2.11 -23.70 -5.98
CA ASP A 24 -1.68 -23.43 -7.35
C ASP A 24 -2.40 -22.21 -7.95
N ASN A 25 -3.71 -22.08 -7.72
CA ASN A 25 -4.46 -20.89 -8.12
C ASN A 25 -3.99 -19.64 -7.35
N ALA A 26 -3.61 -19.77 -6.08
CA ALA A 26 -3.09 -18.66 -5.31
C ALA A 26 -1.74 -18.16 -5.85
N LYS A 27 -0.88 -19.07 -6.33
CA LYS A 27 0.37 -18.72 -7.02
C LYS A 27 0.09 -18.00 -8.34
N LEU A 28 -0.79 -18.58 -9.17
CA LEU A 28 -1.20 -17.95 -10.44
C LEU A 28 -1.79 -16.55 -10.22
N PHE A 29 -2.54 -16.35 -9.14
CA PHE A 29 -3.07 -15.03 -8.80
C PHE A 29 -1.97 -14.04 -8.42
N LEU A 30 -0.97 -14.44 -7.62
CA LEU A 30 0.18 -13.57 -7.33
C LEU A 30 0.98 -13.25 -8.60
N ASP A 31 1.19 -14.22 -9.48
CA ASP A 31 1.86 -14.01 -10.77
C ASP A 31 1.09 -13.00 -11.63
N PHE A 32 -0.24 -13.14 -11.70
CA PHE A 32 -1.10 -12.18 -12.38
C PHE A 32 -0.99 -10.78 -11.78
N LEU A 33 -1.06 -10.65 -10.45
CA LEU A 33 -0.99 -9.36 -9.76
C LEU A 33 0.29 -8.57 -10.12
N ILE A 34 1.43 -9.24 -10.28
CA ILE A 34 2.71 -8.59 -10.61
C ILE A 34 3.01 -8.55 -12.11
N SER A 35 2.20 -9.22 -12.93
CA SER A 35 2.36 -9.23 -14.39
C SER A 35 2.12 -7.86 -15.02
N VAL A 36 2.61 -7.66 -16.25
CA VAL A 36 2.32 -6.45 -17.03
C VAL A 36 0.82 -6.25 -17.23
N GLU A 37 0.07 -7.34 -17.45
CA GLU A 37 -1.39 -7.29 -17.62
C GLU A 37 -2.08 -6.79 -16.35
N GLY A 38 -1.81 -7.43 -15.20
CA GLY A 38 -2.39 -7.03 -13.92
C GLY A 38 -2.00 -5.61 -13.53
N GLN A 39 -0.74 -5.22 -13.74
CA GLN A 39 -0.26 -3.87 -13.46
C GLN A 39 -0.84 -2.82 -14.41
N THR A 40 -1.12 -3.16 -15.67
CA THR A 40 -1.82 -2.28 -16.62
C THR A 40 -3.26 -2.04 -16.17
N ILE A 41 -3.95 -3.07 -15.66
CA ILE A 41 -5.28 -2.90 -15.08
C ILE A 41 -5.20 -1.95 -13.88
N VAL A 42 -4.29 -2.20 -12.94
CA VAL A 42 -4.06 -1.32 -11.77
C VAL A 42 -3.81 0.13 -12.18
N ALA A 43 -3.07 0.37 -13.27
CA ALA A 43 -2.78 1.70 -13.77
C ALA A 43 -4.03 2.53 -14.15
N SER A 44 -5.14 1.88 -14.48
CA SER A 44 -6.41 2.55 -14.80
C SER A 44 -7.32 2.80 -13.58
N LEU A 45 -7.02 2.16 -12.45
CA LEU A 45 -7.83 2.23 -11.23
C LEU A 45 -7.43 3.43 -10.36
N THR A 46 -7.82 3.42 -9.09
CA THR A 46 -7.44 4.43 -8.09
C THR A 46 -6.14 4.10 -7.36
N ASN A 47 -5.45 3.04 -7.79
CA ASN A 47 -4.17 2.58 -7.26
C ASN A 47 -3.04 2.90 -8.25
N ARG A 48 -1.79 2.75 -7.80
CA ARG A 48 -0.61 2.89 -8.65
C ARG A 48 0.05 1.54 -8.86
N PRO A 49 0.51 1.22 -10.08
CA PRO A 49 1.34 0.06 -10.32
C PRO A 49 2.59 0.08 -9.44
N VAL A 50 3.00 -1.08 -8.94
CA VAL A 50 4.31 -1.27 -8.30
C VAL A 50 5.42 -1.39 -9.34
N ASN A 51 5.09 -1.79 -10.57
CA ASN A 51 6.02 -1.70 -11.70
C ASN A 51 6.11 -0.24 -12.17
N THR A 52 7.21 0.41 -11.84
CA THR A 52 7.45 1.84 -12.12
C THR A 52 7.62 2.17 -13.60
N SER A 53 7.79 1.17 -14.47
CA SER A 53 7.81 1.38 -15.92
C SER A 53 6.41 1.58 -16.51
N ILE A 54 5.34 1.29 -15.75
CA ILE A 54 3.95 1.45 -16.19
C ILE A 54 3.41 2.76 -15.62
N ALA A 55 3.12 3.70 -16.51
CA ALA A 55 2.50 4.98 -16.15
C ALA A 55 1.03 4.77 -15.75
N ASN A 56 0.58 5.56 -14.75
CA ASN A 56 -0.82 5.59 -14.38
C ASN A 56 -1.64 6.28 -15.48
N THR A 57 -2.80 5.71 -15.83
CA THR A 57 -3.66 6.20 -16.91
C THR A 57 -4.94 6.86 -16.38
N ASN A 58 -5.21 6.79 -15.08
CA ASN A 58 -6.37 7.44 -14.48
C ASN A 58 -6.16 8.97 -14.40
N PRO A 59 -6.98 9.78 -15.09
CA PRO A 59 -6.80 11.24 -15.14
C PRO A 59 -6.99 11.93 -13.78
N ASN A 60 -7.65 11.26 -12.83
CA ASN A 60 -7.88 11.79 -11.49
C ASN A 60 -6.66 11.63 -10.56
N MET A 61 -5.65 10.85 -10.98
CA MET A 61 -4.45 10.61 -10.18
C MET A 61 -3.33 11.55 -10.57
N LYS A 62 -2.94 12.45 -9.66
CA LYS A 62 -1.79 13.33 -9.89
C LYS A 62 -0.51 12.52 -10.10
N PRO A 63 0.44 12.94 -10.96
CA PRO A 63 1.73 12.28 -11.05
C PRO A 63 2.54 12.45 -9.75
N PHE A 64 3.46 11.52 -9.47
CA PHE A 64 4.30 11.56 -8.27
C PHE A 64 5.14 12.84 -8.16
N SER A 65 5.55 13.42 -9.28
CA SER A 65 6.28 14.70 -9.32
C SER A 65 5.48 15.90 -8.79
N GLN A 66 4.17 15.76 -8.60
CA GLN A 66 3.28 16.77 -8.03
C GLN A 66 2.86 16.46 -6.58
N ILE A 67 3.50 15.48 -5.95
CA ILE A 67 3.20 15.05 -4.59
C ILE A 67 4.49 15.15 -3.78
N ASN A 68 4.42 15.78 -2.61
CA ASN A 68 5.49 15.71 -1.63
C ASN A 68 5.48 14.30 -1.01
N LEU A 69 6.24 13.36 -1.60
CA LEU A 69 6.22 11.96 -1.21
C LEU A 69 7.12 11.70 0.00
N VAL A 70 6.58 10.94 0.95
CA VAL A 70 7.33 10.42 2.09
C VAL A 70 7.30 8.89 2.03
N PHE A 71 8.45 8.27 2.24
CA PHE A 71 8.57 6.81 2.28
C PHE A 71 8.60 6.32 3.72
N GLU A 72 7.84 5.29 4.00
CA GLU A 72 7.80 4.66 5.31
C GLU A 72 9.03 3.79 5.56
N ASP A 73 9.63 3.91 6.75
CA ASP A 73 10.58 2.92 7.27
C ASP A 73 9.81 1.69 7.76
N ILE A 74 9.46 0.81 6.82
CA ILE A 74 8.61 -0.37 7.08
C ILE A 74 9.19 -1.25 8.20
N PRO A 75 10.49 -1.62 8.21
CA PRO A 75 11.06 -2.41 9.32
C PRO A 75 10.93 -1.72 10.68
N TYR A 76 11.22 -0.42 10.76
CA TYR A 76 11.11 0.32 12.01
C TYR A 76 9.66 0.37 12.50
N VAL A 77 8.71 0.76 11.63
CA VAL A 77 7.29 0.85 12.00
C VAL A 77 6.74 -0.52 12.40
N ALA A 78 7.10 -1.59 11.69
CA ALA A 78 6.72 -2.95 12.04
C ALA A 78 7.21 -3.33 13.45
N SER A 79 8.45 -2.95 13.81
CA SER A 79 9.01 -3.21 15.15
C SER A 79 8.29 -2.45 16.28
N LYS A 80 7.64 -1.31 15.95
CA LYS A 80 6.95 -0.43 16.91
C LYS A 80 5.44 -0.63 16.98
N LYS A 81 4.89 -1.56 16.19
CA LYS A 81 3.44 -1.76 16.05
C LYS A 81 2.72 -1.84 17.40
N VAL A 82 3.18 -2.70 18.31
CA VAL A 82 2.54 -2.92 19.63
C VAL A 82 2.59 -1.66 20.48
N ASP A 83 3.76 -1.03 20.58
CA ASP A 83 3.97 0.18 21.39
C ASP A 83 3.08 1.34 20.91
N TYR A 84 3.01 1.55 19.59
CA TYR A 84 2.23 2.63 19.00
C TYR A 84 0.73 2.38 19.10
N GLN A 85 0.27 1.14 18.89
CA GLN A 85 -1.14 0.79 19.09
C GLN A 85 -1.57 1.00 20.54
N LYS A 86 -0.74 0.60 21.50
CA LYS A 86 -1.00 0.84 22.93
C LYS A 86 -1.08 2.33 23.22
N LYS A 87 -0.07 3.11 22.80
CA LYS A 87 -0.04 4.56 23.03
C LYS A 87 -1.27 5.26 22.43
N PHE A 88 -1.69 4.86 21.23
CA PHE A 88 -2.90 5.41 20.61
C PHE A 88 -4.16 5.08 21.42
N ALA A 89 -4.32 3.82 21.86
CA ALA A 89 -5.45 3.41 22.69
C ALA A 89 -5.54 4.19 24.01
N ASP A 90 -4.39 4.39 24.67
CA ASP A 90 -4.31 5.16 25.92
C ASP A 90 -4.75 6.63 25.70
N LEU A 91 -4.22 7.29 24.67
CA LEU A 91 -4.57 8.68 24.31
C LEU A 91 -6.05 8.82 23.93
N TRP A 92 -6.57 7.88 23.15
CA TRP A 92 -7.98 7.89 22.75
C TRP A 92 -8.89 7.77 23.97
N ALA A 93 -8.56 6.87 24.90
CA ALA A 93 -9.30 6.71 26.15
C ALA A 93 -9.18 7.93 27.09
N GLU A 94 -8.13 8.73 27.00
CA GLU A 94 -7.98 9.97 27.76
C GLU A 94 -8.90 11.09 27.22
N VAL A 95 -8.93 11.26 25.89
CA VAL A 95 -9.67 12.36 25.23
C VAL A 95 -11.18 12.10 25.15
N ASN A 96 -11.63 10.85 25.23
CA ASN A 96 -13.04 10.45 25.10
C ASN A 96 -13.70 10.00 26.42
N LYS A 97 -13.19 10.48 27.56
CA LYS A 97 -13.89 10.40 28.87
C LYS A 97 -14.88 11.53 29.02
#